data_AF-A0A7V9J458-F1
#
_entry.id   AF-A0A7V9J458-F1
#
_cell.length_a   1.000
_cell.length_b   1.000
_cell.length_c   1.000
_cell.angle_alpha   90.00
_cell.angle_beta   90.00
_cell.angle_gamma   90.00
#
_symmetry.space_group_name_H-M   'P 1'
#
loop_
_entity.id
_entity.type
_entity.pdbx_description
1 polymer ?
#
loop_
_entity_poly.entity_id
_entity_poly.type
_entity_poly.pdbx_seq_one_letter_code
_entity_poly.pdbx_strand_id
1 'polypeptide(L)'
;MRLTTTITSKGQITIPVRIREKLQLRPGHVLEFDESAPYLKAYRRIDPEEARSVIGCAKKAMKGMTAEKWLSQTRGRRVRLGK
;
A
#
# COMPACT_ATOMS: atom_id res chain seq x y z
N MET A 1 16.59 -3.34 -18.38
CA MET A 1 17.40 -4.41 -17.76
C MET A 1 16.53 -5.64 -17.59
N ARG A 2 16.96 -6.82 -18.07
CA ARG A 2 16.23 -8.08 -17.90
C ARG A 2 16.77 -8.82 -16.67
N LEU A 3 15.88 -9.41 -15.88
CA LEU A 3 16.22 -10.23 -14.71
C LEU A 3 15.57 -11.60 -14.89
N THR A 4 16.32 -12.66 -14.63
CA THR A 4 15.85 -14.04 -14.69
C THR A 4 16.05 -14.69 -13.32
N THR A 5 15.14 -15.58 -12.94
CA THR A 5 15.27 -16.43 -11.76
C THR A 5 14.76 -17.82 -12.11
N THR A 6 15.31 -18.83 -11.44
CA THR A 6 14.90 -20.22 -11.63
C THR A 6 13.87 -20.61 -10.59
N ILE A 7 12.94 -21.49 -10.98
CA ILE A 7 11.98 -22.10 -10.06
C ILE A 7 12.71 -23.20 -9.26
N THR A 8 12.49 -23.27 -7.95
CA THR A 8 13.07 -24.34 -7.13
C THR A 8 12.38 -25.68 -7.38
N SER A 9 12.95 -26.79 -6.91
CA SER A 9 12.31 -28.12 -7.00
C SER A 9 10.93 -28.20 -6.32
N LYS A 10 10.64 -27.26 -5.42
CA LYS A 10 9.34 -27.14 -4.73
C LYS A 10 8.35 -26.21 -5.44
N GLY A 11 8.68 -25.72 -6.64
CA GLY A 11 7.81 -24.80 -7.38
C GLY A 11 7.86 -23.34 -6.90
N GLN A 12 8.83 -22.97 -6.06
CA GLN A 12 8.92 -21.60 -5.51
C GLN A 12 9.77 -20.71 -6.41
N ILE A 13 9.39 -19.43 -6.51
CA ILE A 13 10.15 -18.40 -7.21
C ILE A 13 10.66 -17.37 -6.21
N THR A 14 11.96 -17.07 -6.28
CA THR A 14 12.55 -15.99 -5.49
C THR A 14 12.35 -14.66 -6.21
N ILE A 15 11.76 -13.67 -5.54
CA ILE A 15 11.62 -12.31 -6.07
C ILE A 15 12.94 -11.55 -5.86
N PRO A 16 13.64 -11.10 -6.92
CA PRO A 16 14.89 -10.34 -6.80
C PRO A 16 14.72 -9.05 -5.98
N VAL A 17 15.78 -8.66 -5.24
CA VAL A 17 15.79 -7.49 -4.34
C VAL A 17 15.22 -6.24 -4.99
N ARG A 18 15.67 -5.90 -6.21
CA ARG A 18 15.22 -4.70 -6.95
C ARG A 18 13.70 -4.69 -7.21
N ILE A 19 13.11 -5.87 -7.46
CA ILE A 19 11.65 -5.98 -7.67
C ILE A 19 10.93 -5.85 -6.32
N ARG A 20 11.45 -6.47 -5.25
CA ARG A 20 10.88 -6.33 -3.90
C ARG A 20 10.84 -4.87 -3.44
N GLU A 21 11.92 -4.13 -3.63
CA GLU A 21 12.01 -2.72 -3.25
C GLU A 21 11.04 -1.86 -4.08
N LYS A 22 11.02 -2.05 -5.41
CA LYS A 22 10.12 -1.30 -6.30
C LYS A 22 8.64 -1.53 -5.97
N LEU A 23 8.27 -2.75 -5.61
CA LEU A 23 6.90 -3.12 -5.22
C LEU A 23 6.64 -3.00 -3.70
N GLN A 24 7.63 -2.55 -2.93
CA GLN A 24 7.58 -2.41 -1.47
C GLN A 24 7.11 -3.70 -0.76
N LEU A 25 7.54 -4.86 -1.27
CA LEU A 25 7.23 -6.16 -0.69
C LEU A 25 8.10 -6.43 0.54
N ARG A 26 7.47 -6.86 1.62
CA ARG A 26 8.14 -7.22 2.89
C ARG A 26 7.80 -8.66 3.26
N PRO A 27 8.66 -9.34 4.04
CA PRO A 27 8.29 -10.63 4.62
C PRO A 27 6.94 -10.54 5.33
N GLY A 28 6.06 -11.52 5.10
CA GLY A 28 4.70 -11.55 5.64
C GLY A 28 3.63 -10.90 4.75
N HIS A 29 3.99 -10.20 3.68
CA HIS A 29 3.00 -9.74 2.70
C HIS A 29 2.39 -10.92 1.93
N VAL A 30 1.07 -10.90 1.78
CA VAL A 30 0.32 -11.86 0.94
C VAL A 30 0.26 -11.32 -0.48
N LEU A 31 0.62 -12.17 -1.45
CA LEU A 31 0.53 -11.89 -2.88
C LEU A 31 -0.62 -12.69 -3.48
N GLU A 32 -1.41 -12.03 -4.32
CA GLU A 32 -2.45 -12.69 -5.11
C GLU A 32 -1.91 -12.94 -6.52
N PHE A 33 -2.11 -14.16 -7.01
CA PHE A 33 -1.74 -14.57 -8.36
C PHE A 33 -3.00 -14.72 -9.20
N ASP A 34 -2.95 -14.18 -10.42
CA ASP A 34 -4.02 -14.30 -11.41
C ASP A 34 -3.57 -15.30 -12.49
N GLU A 35 -4.21 -16.46 -12.55
CA GLU A 35 -3.91 -17.52 -13.51
C GLU A 35 -4.44 -17.23 -14.92
N SER A 36 -5.36 -16.27 -15.07
CA SER A 36 -5.89 -15.86 -16.38
C SER A 36 -4.93 -14.93 -17.14
N ALA A 37 -3.93 -14.39 -16.46
CA ALA A 37 -2.95 -13.50 -17.04
C ALA A 37 -1.91 -14.27 -17.89
N PRO A 38 -1.50 -13.75 -19.07
CA PRO A 38 -0.48 -14.39 -19.92
C PRO A 38 0.94 -14.32 -19.32
N TYR A 39 1.08 -13.75 -18.13
CA TYR A 39 2.31 -13.63 -17.36
C TYR A 39 1.96 -13.72 -15.87
N LEU A 40 2.91 -14.19 -15.06
CA LEU A 40 2.72 -14.24 -13.61
C LEU A 40 2.64 -12.82 -13.05
N LYS A 41 1.42 -12.41 -12.69
CA LYS A 41 1.14 -11.10 -12.08
C LYS A 41 0.90 -11.31 -10.59
N ALA A 42 1.71 -10.63 -9.77
CA ALA A 42 1.53 -10.58 -8.34
C ALA A 42 1.40 -9.12 -7.91
N TYR A 43 0.36 -8.81 -7.15
CA TYR A 43 0.22 -7.52 -6.47
C TYR A 43 0.05 -7.74 -4.97
N ARG A 44 0.39 -6.70 -4.20
CA ARG A 44 0.17 -6.72 -2.76
C ARG A 44 -1.34 -6.79 -2.51
N ARG A 45 -1.79 -7.83 -1.82
CA ARG A 45 -3.18 -7.92 -1.34
C ARG A 45 -3.41 -6.79 -0.32
N ILE A 46 -4.44 -6.00 -0.57
CA ILE A 46 -4.96 -5.03 0.40
C ILE A 46 -6.26 -5.61 0.92
N ASP A 47 -6.38 -5.76 2.23
CA ASP A 47 -7.62 -6.22 2.84
C ASP A 47 -8.61 -5.05 2.93
N PRO A 48 -9.74 -5.08 2.17
CA PRO A 48 -10.66 -3.96 2.13
C PRO A 48 -11.45 -3.78 3.44
N GLU A 49 -11.58 -4.82 4.25
CA GLU A 49 -12.29 -4.78 5.52
C GLU A 49 -11.39 -4.18 6.60
N GLU A 50 -10.14 -4.65 6.67
CA GLU A 50 -9.12 -4.05 7.54
C GLU A 50 -8.90 -2.57 7.21
N ALA A 51 -8.79 -2.22 5.92
CA ALA A 51 -8.65 -0.83 5.48
C ALA A 51 -9.87 0.03 5.86
N ARG A 52 -11.07 -0.55 5.93
CA ARG A 52 -12.29 0.17 6.37
C ARG A 52 -12.41 0.26 7.88
N SER A 53 -11.83 -0.66 8.64
CA SER A 53 -11.89 -0.68 10.11
C SER A 53 -11.31 0.58 10.75
N VAL A 54 -10.33 1.23 10.09
CA VAL A 54 -9.69 2.45 10.59
C VAL A 54 -10.49 3.72 10.32
N ILE A 55 -11.54 3.66 9.48
CA ILE A 55 -12.35 4.84 9.15
C ILE A 55 -13.07 5.32 10.41
N GLY A 56 -12.85 6.58 10.76
CA GLY A 56 -13.48 7.21 11.93
C GLY A 56 -12.80 6.91 13.26
N CYS A 57 -11.62 6.25 13.28
CA CYS A 57 -10.84 6.02 14.51
C CYS A 57 -10.56 7.31 15.29
N ALA A 58 -10.38 8.43 14.59
CA ALA A 58 -10.15 9.75 15.18
C ALA A 58 -11.40 10.34 15.88
N LYS A 59 -12.63 9.86 15.61
CA LYS A 59 -13.85 10.40 16.26
C LYS A 59 -13.84 10.17 17.77
N LYS A 60 -13.28 9.05 18.23
CA LYS A 60 -13.17 8.72 19.65
C LYS A 60 -12.02 9.49 20.32
N ALA A 61 -10.87 9.52 19.67
CA ALA A 61 -9.66 10.14 20.22
C ALA A 61 -9.66 11.68 20.16
N MET A 62 -10.37 12.28 19.20
CA MET A 62 -10.40 13.73 18.96
C MET A 62 -11.84 14.27 19.04
N LYS A 63 -12.47 14.07 20.20
CA LYS A 63 -13.85 14.51 20.45
C LYS A 63 -13.97 16.03 20.29
N GLY A 64 -14.92 16.50 19.48
CA GLY A 64 -15.11 17.93 19.18
C GLY A 64 -14.11 18.54 18.19
N MET A 65 -13.20 17.73 17.64
CA MET A 65 -12.31 18.16 16.56
C MET A 65 -12.98 17.90 15.21
N THR A 66 -13.33 18.97 14.49
CA THR A 66 -13.80 18.86 13.11
C THR A 66 -12.62 18.62 12.17
N ALA A 67 -12.87 17.99 11.02
CA ALA A 67 -11.85 17.80 10.00
C ALA A 67 -11.23 19.16 9.62
N GLU A 68 -12.04 20.21 9.47
CA GLU A 68 -11.56 21.54 9.11
C GLU A 68 -10.64 22.16 10.17
N LYS A 69 -10.99 22.03 11.45
CA LYS A 69 -10.14 22.49 12.56
C LYS A 69 -8.82 21.74 12.59
N TRP A 70 -8.83 20.42 12.43
CA TRP A 70 -7.61 19.61 12.40
C TRP A 70 -6.72 19.96 11.19
N LEU A 71 -7.31 20.16 10.02
CA LEU A 71 -6.60 20.55 8.82
C LEU A 71 -5.99 21.95 8.93
N SER A 72 -6.68 22.90 9.57
CA SER A 72 -6.13 24.25 9.81
C SER A 72 -4.91 24.24 10.73
N GLN A 73 -4.86 23.33 11.70
CA GLN A 73 -3.75 23.21 12.65
C GLN A 73 -2.52 22.53 12.05
N THR A 74 -2.71 21.62 11.10
CA THR A 74 -1.64 20.72 10.60
C THR A 74 -1.12 21.09 9.22
N ARG A 75 -1.94 21.70 8.35
CA ARG A 75 -1.55 21.99 6.95
C ARG A 75 -0.79 23.31 6.76
N GLY A 76 -0.48 24.03 7.84
CA GLY A 76 0.20 25.32 7.77
C GLY A 76 -0.69 26.47 7.27
N ARG A 77 -0.12 27.68 7.19
CA ARG A 77 -0.86 28.90 6.82
C ARG A 77 -1.36 28.77 5.37
N ARG A 78 -2.69 28.85 5.16
CA ARG A 78 -3.27 28.92 3.82
C ARG A 78 -2.80 30.20 3.14
N VAL A 79 -1.94 30.05 2.14
CA VAL A 79 -1.53 31.15 1.26
C VAL A 79 -2.43 31.09 0.04
N ARG A 80 -3.07 32.20 -0.31
CA ARG A 80 -3.82 32.30 -1.57
C ARG A 80 -2.78 32.42 -2.67
N LEU A 81 -2.61 31.37 -3.48
CA LEU A 81 -1.83 31.47 -4.70
C LEU A 81 -2.59 32.46 -5.60
N GLY A 82 -2.03 33.64 -5.78
CA GLY A 82 -2.54 34.63 -6.73
C GLY A 82 -2.57 34.02 -8.13
N LYS A 83 -3.60 34.37 -8.90
CA LYS A 83 -3.71 34.00 -10.31
C LYS A 83 -2.56 34.59 -11.12
#